data_AF-A0A3P7KWF6-F1
#
_entry.id   AF-A0A3P7KWF6-F1
#
_cell.length_a   1.000
_cell.length_b   1.000
_cell.length_c   1.000
_cell.angle_alpha   90.00
_cell.angle_beta   90.00
_cell.angle_gamma   90.00
#
_symmetry.space_group_name_H-M   'P 1'
#
loop_
_entity.id
_entity.type
_entity.pdbx_description
1 polymer ?
#
loop_
_entity_poly.entity_id
_entity_poly.type
_entity_poly.pdbx_seq_one_letter_code
_entity_poly.pdbx_strand_id
1 'polypeptide(L)'
;MSQPPTKPNFRWETGYEKTWDAIKEDESGSLVTRLEQLVREAHSSLRQKRRHLARGNEAGHVRLGMMRHLFLIIDMSAAMLERDLRPSRILCTLRSAAKFVEDFFDQNPTSQLGIITTSDTKAKRITELSGEFLTKRTPIGT
;
A
#
# COMPACT_ATOMS: atom_id res chain seq x y z
N MET A 1 -2.41 -47.40 43.99
CA MET A 1 -2.63 -47.33 42.53
C MET A 1 -1.91 -46.10 42.00
N SER A 2 -0.79 -46.27 41.30
CA SER A 2 0.00 -45.19 40.73
C SER A 2 -0.68 -44.63 39.48
N GLN A 3 -0.78 -43.30 39.35
CA GLN A 3 -1.31 -42.69 38.14
C GLN A 3 -0.43 -43.02 36.92
N PRO A 4 -1.01 -43.23 35.72
CA PRO A 4 -0.24 -43.49 34.53
C PRO A 4 0.58 -42.25 34.12
N PRO A 5 1.75 -42.42 33.49
CA PRO A 5 2.60 -41.31 33.09
C PRO A 5 1.87 -40.44 32.06
N THR A 6 1.83 -39.13 32.32
CA THR A 6 1.31 -38.14 31.39
C THR A 6 2.23 -38.10 30.16
N LYS A 7 1.65 -38.29 28.97
CA LYS A 7 2.40 -38.19 27.71
C LYS A 7 2.90 -36.74 27.57
N PRO A 8 4.17 -36.52 27.18
CA PRO A 8 4.65 -35.17 26.89
C PRO A 8 3.89 -34.65 25.67
N ASN A 9 3.13 -33.57 25.85
CA ASN A 9 2.41 -32.93 24.76
C ASN A 9 3.41 -32.46 23.69
N PHE A 10 3.12 -32.70 22.42
CA PHE A 10 3.98 -32.26 21.33
C PHE A 10 4.01 -30.72 21.25
N ARG A 11 5.09 -30.11 20.74
CA ARG A 11 5.21 -28.65 20.57
C ARG A 11 4.14 -28.00 19.67
N TRP A 12 3.36 -28.78 18.93
CA TRP A 12 2.22 -28.35 18.12
C TRP A 12 0.86 -28.63 18.79
N GLU A 13 0.86 -29.34 19.92
CA GLU A 13 -0.26 -29.48 20.87
C GLU A 13 -0.21 -28.37 21.94
N THR A 14 0.56 -27.29 21.73
CA THR A 14 0.30 -26.04 22.44
C THR A 14 -1.17 -25.71 22.21
N GLY A 15 -1.96 -25.83 23.27
CA GLY A 15 -3.39 -25.65 23.22
C GLY A 15 -3.72 -24.35 22.50
N TYR A 16 -4.75 -24.39 21.67
CA TYR A 16 -5.28 -23.25 20.95
C TYR A 16 -5.33 -22.03 21.87
N GLU A 17 -4.38 -21.09 21.69
CA GLU A 17 -4.36 -19.85 22.45
C GLU A 17 -5.55 -19.02 21.97
N LYS A 18 -6.58 -18.94 22.80
CA LYS A 18 -7.73 -18.06 22.60
C LYS A 18 -7.26 -16.62 22.76
N THR A 19 -6.71 -16.05 21.70
CA THR A 19 -6.21 -14.66 21.67
C THR A 19 -7.29 -13.64 22.01
N TRP A 20 -8.57 -14.02 21.95
CA TRP A 20 -9.71 -13.22 22.39
C TRP A 20 -9.94 -13.19 23.90
N ASP A 21 -9.45 -14.16 24.69
CA ASP A 21 -9.57 -14.12 26.17
C ASP A 21 -8.73 -12.98 26.79
N ALA A 22 -7.74 -12.48 26.03
CA ALA A 22 -6.94 -11.31 26.39
C ALA A 22 -7.63 -9.97 26.07
N ILE A 23 -8.80 -10.00 25.42
CA ILE A 23 -9.60 -8.81 25.11
C ILE A 23 -10.51 -8.57 26.31
N LYS A 24 -10.22 -7.53 27.09
CA LYS A 24 -11.05 -7.09 28.22
C LYS A 24 -11.70 -5.75 27.90
N GLU A 25 -12.94 -5.59 28.33
CA GLU A 25 -13.65 -4.31 28.30
C GLU A 25 -13.12 -3.39 29.41
N ASP A 26 -13.07 -2.09 29.13
CA ASP A 26 -12.77 -1.07 30.14
C ASP A 26 -14.03 -0.69 30.96
N GLU A 27 -13.85 0.13 31.99
CA GLU A 27 -14.93 0.58 32.89
C GLU A 27 -16.04 1.37 32.18
N SER A 28 -15.81 1.82 30.94
CA SER A 28 -16.81 2.51 30.12
C SER A 28 -17.64 1.56 29.24
N GLY A 29 -17.39 0.25 29.33
CA GLY A 29 -17.99 -0.77 28.47
C GLY A 29 -17.44 -0.74 27.05
N SER A 30 -16.29 -0.08 26.83
CA SER A 30 -15.61 -0.09 25.54
C SER A 30 -14.67 -1.29 25.49
N LEU A 31 -14.83 -2.12 24.45
CA LEU A 31 -13.79 -3.09 24.10
C LEU A 31 -12.56 -2.28 23.70
N VAL A 32 -11.54 -2.24 24.56
CA VAL A 32 -10.20 -1.81 24.14
C VAL A 32 -9.70 -2.87 23.17
N THR A 33 -10.16 -2.76 21.94
CA THR A 33 -9.66 -3.60 20.86
C THR A 33 -8.26 -3.08 20.66
N ARG A 34 -7.27 -3.77 21.24
CA ARG A 34 -5.85 -3.56 20.93
C ARG A 34 -5.66 -3.35 19.44
N LEU A 35 -6.50 -3.95 18.59
CA LEU A 35 -6.55 -3.71 17.14
C LEU A 35 -6.70 -2.23 16.73
N GLU A 36 -7.61 -1.43 17.30
CA GLU A 36 -7.77 -0.03 16.88
C GLU A 36 -6.56 0.82 17.28
N GLN A 37 -6.04 0.58 18.49
CA GLN A 37 -4.83 1.21 18.97
C GLN A 37 -3.61 0.76 18.14
N LEU A 38 -3.47 -0.53 17.87
CA LEU A 38 -2.42 -1.12 17.03
C LEU A 38 -2.50 -0.62 15.60
N VAL A 39 -3.70 -0.47 15.01
CA VAL A 39 -3.89 0.12 13.68
C VAL A 39 -3.49 1.59 13.70
N ARG A 40 -3.85 2.33 14.76
CA ARG A 40 -3.48 3.74 14.92
C ARG A 40 -1.96 3.90 15.10
N GLU A 41 -1.32 3.03 15.87
CA GLU A 41 0.13 2.97 16.10
C GLU A 41 0.90 2.48 14.86
N ALA A 42 0.37 1.50 14.13
CA ALA A 42 0.90 1.08 12.83
C ALA A 42 0.83 2.22 11.82
N HIS A 43 -0.31 2.91 11.74
CA HIS A 43 -0.45 4.08 10.87
C HIS A 43 0.45 5.25 11.29
N SER A 44 0.62 5.49 12.60
CA SER A 44 1.48 6.57 13.09
C SER A 44 2.96 6.28 12.86
N SER A 45 3.40 5.03 13.08
CA SER A 45 4.77 4.57 12.82
C SER A 45 5.09 4.58 11.31
N LEU A 46 4.16 4.16 10.44
CA LEU A 46 4.28 4.31 8.98
C LEU A 46 4.40 5.78 8.57
N ARG A 47 3.58 6.69 9.13
CA ARG A 47 3.69 8.13 8.89
C ARG A 47 5.02 8.70 9.36
N GLN A 48 5.50 8.28 10.52
CA GLN A 48 6.79 8.70 11.07
C GLN A 48 7.95 8.19 10.22
N LYS A 49 7.92 6.94 9.76
CA LYS A 49 8.92 6.38 8.85
C LYS A 49 8.95 7.11 7.51
N ARG A 50 7.78 7.45 6.95
CA ARG A 50 7.67 8.29 5.74
C ARG A 50 8.23 9.70 5.95
N ARG A 51 7.96 10.33 7.10
CA ARG A 51 8.53 11.63 7.47
C ARG A 51 10.04 11.58 7.65
N HIS A 52 10.57 10.53 8.26
CA HIS A 52 12.02 10.34 8.42
C HIS A 52 12.72 10.08 7.10
N LEU A 53 12.11 9.31 6.19
CA LEU A 53 12.63 9.14 4.83
C LEU A 53 12.60 10.46 4.04
N ALA A 54 11.55 11.28 4.21
CA ALA A 54 11.47 12.60 3.61
C ALA A 54 12.52 13.58 4.18
N ARG A 55 12.81 13.52 5.48
CA ARG A 55 13.88 14.30 6.15
C ARG A 55 15.28 13.77 5.88
N GLY A 56 15.43 12.47 5.63
CA GLY A 56 16.69 11.86 5.21
C GLY A 56 17.22 12.42 3.89
N ASN A 57 16.37 13.08 3.10
CA ASN A 57 16.76 13.83 1.91
C ASN A 57 17.33 15.23 2.20
N GLU A 58 17.32 15.71 3.44
CA GLU A 58 17.86 17.04 3.82
C GLU A 58 19.39 17.02 3.97
N ALA A 59 20.00 15.86 4.18
CA ALA A 59 21.45 15.71 4.32
C ALA A 59 22.09 15.19 3.02
N GLY A 60 22.50 16.11 2.14
CA GLY A 60 23.63 15.87 1.23
C GLY A 60 23.37 15.28 -0.15
N HIS A 61 22.15 15.37 -0.71
CA HIS A 61 22.00 15.13 -2.15
C HIS A 61 22.44 16.37 -2.94
N VAL A 62 23.52 16.24 -3.73
CA VAL A 62 23.80 17.13 -4.85
C VAL A 62 22.51 17.28 -5.66
N ARG A 63 21.97 18.50 -5.73
CA ARG A 63 20.71 18.79 -6.44
C ARG A 63 20.95 18.67 -7.95
N LEU A 64 21.10 17.45 -8.44
CA LEU A 64 20.85 17.13 -9.83
C LEU A 64 19.34 17.32 -10.02
N GLY A 65 18.94 18.55 -10.33
CA GLY A 65 17.60 18.87 -10.80
C GLY A 65 17.39 18.20 -12.14
N MET A 66 17.09 16.90 -12.10
CA MET A 66 16.98 16.09 -13.30
C MET A 66 15.57 16.23 -13.86
N MET A 67 15.49 16.56 -15.16
CA MET A 67 14.35 16.20 -15.98
C MET A 67 14.14 14.69 -15.88
N ARG A 68 12.96 14.24 -15.43
CA ARG A 68 12.65 12.82 -15.32
C ARG A 68 11.71 12.43 -16.45
N HIS A 69 12.04 11.33 -17.13
CA HIS A 69 11.16 10.66 -18.08
C HIS A 69 10.69 9.37 -17.43
N LEU A 70 9.45 9.34 -16.94
CA LEU A 70 8.91 8.22 -16.16
C LEU A 70 7.80 7.50 -16.93
N PHE A 71 7.84 6.17 -16.95
CA PHE A 71 6.71 5.35 -17.38
C PHE A 71 6.11 4.63 -16.17
N LEU A 72 4.81 4.86 -15.94
CA LEU A 72 4.04 4.12 -14.96
C LEU A 72 3.36 2.93 -15.65
N ILE A 73 3.79 1.72 -15.29
CA ILE A 73 3.22 0.47 -15.81
C ILE A 73 2.24 -0.09 -14.76
N ILE A 74 0.97 -0.21 -15.12
CA ILE A 74 -0.09 -0.68 -14.23
C ILE A 74 -0.53 -2.08 -14.67
N ASP A 75 -0.46 -3.04 -13.76
CA ASP A 75 -1.04 -4.36 -13.97
C ASP A 75 -2.58 -4.26 -13.96
N MET A 76 -3.20 -4.82 -14.98
CA MET A 76 -4.65 -4.94 -15.18
C MET A 76 -5.07 -6.41 -15.34
N SER A 77 -4.25 -7.34 -14.84
CA SER A 77 -4.54 -8.78 -14.83
C SER A 77 -5.67 -9.16 -13.87
N ALA A 78 -6.15 -10.40 -13.97
CA ALA A 78 -7.17 -10.95 -13.07
C ALA A 78 -6.74 -10.95 -11.59
N ALA A 79 -5.44 -10.99 -11.30
CA ALA A 79 -4.91 -10.93 -9.93
C ALA A 79 -5.24 -9.60 -9.23
N MET A 80 -5.57 -8.55 -9.99
CA MET A 80 -5.94 -7.23 -9.47
C MET A 80 -7.41 -7.15 -9.02
N LEU A 81 -8.21 -8.19 -9.26
CA LEU A 81 -9.59 -8.30 -8.77
C LEU A 81 -9.67 -8.80 -7.32
N GLU A 82 -8.55 -9.29 -6.75
CA GLU A 82 -8.48 -9.71 -5.35
C GLU A 82 -8.81 -8.55 -4.37
N ARG A 83 -9.36 -8.91 -3.21
CA ARG A 83 -9.90 -7.98 -2.20
C ARG A 83 -9.13 -7.99 -0.88
N ASP A 84 -7.82 -8.23 -0.95
CA ASP A 84 -6.92 -8.02 0.19
C ASP A 84 -6.74 -6.52 0.52
N LEU A 85 -6.84 -5.66 -0.50
CA LEU A 85 -7.02 -4.22 -0.39
C LEU A 85 -8.49 -3.85 -0.60
N ARG A 86 -9.04 -2.97 0.24
CA ARG A 86 -10.44 -2.52 0.14
C ARG A 86 -10.57 -1.35 -0.84
N PRO A 87 -11.52 -1.37 -1.80
CA PRO A 87 -12.46 -2.46 -2.12
C PRO A 87 -11.89 -3.61 -2.96
N SER A 88 -10.90 -3.35 -3.81
CA SER A 88 -10.10 -4.34 -4.55
C SER A 88 -8.73 -3.74 -4.85
N ARG A 89 -7.74 -4.59 -5.21
CA ARG A 89 -6.40 -4.11 -5.59
C ARG A 89 -6.45 -3.09 -6.71
N ILE A 90 -7.21 -3.37 -7.78
CA ILE A 90 -7.29 -2.46 -8.92
C ILE A 90 -7.77 -1.06 -8.54
N LEU A 91 -8.84 -0.97 -7.75
CA LEU A 91 -9.39 0.32 -7.34
C LEU A 91 -8.44 1.06 -6.39
N CYS A 92 -7.74 0.33 -5.52
CA CYS A 92 -6.73 0.91 -4.65
C CYS A 92 -5.53 1.45 -5.45
N THR A 93 -5.02 0.68 -6.41
CA THR A 93 -3.90 1.06 -7.26
C THR A 93 -4.25 2.27 -8.13
N LEU A 94 -5.42 2.30 -8.76
CA LEU A 94 -5.82 3.45 -9.60
C LEU A 94 -5.96 4.74 -8.79
N ARG A 95 -6.51 4.67 -7.57
CA ARG A 95 -6.59 5.83 -6.67
C ARG A 95 -5.21 6.32 -6.25
N SER A 96 -4.32 5.38 -5.91
CA SER A 96 -2.94 5.69 -5.52
C SER A 96 -2.14 6.25 -6.69
N ALA A 97 -2.33 5.72 -7.89
CA ALA A 97 -1.71 6.19 -9.12
C ALA A 97 -2.16 7.61 -9.47
N ALA A 98 -3.46 7.91 -9.37
CA ALA A 98 -3.99 9.26 -9.60
C ALA A 98 -3.34 10.29 -8.65
N LYS A 99 -3.29 9.97 -7.35
CA LYS A 99 -2.61 10.81 -6.37
C LYS A 99 -1.11 10.93 -6.63
N PHE A 100 -0.47 9.84 -7.03
CA PHE A 100 0.95 9.84 -7.36
C PHE A 100 1.26 10.78 -8.52
N VAL A 101 0.46 10.78 -9.58
CA VAL A 101 0.65 11.67 -10.74
C VAL A 101 0.60 13.14 -10.31
N GLU A 102 -0.37 13.50 -9.47
CA GLU A 102 -0.49 14.84 -8.89
C GLU A 102 0.75 15.21 -8.06
N ASP A 103 1.06 14.40 -7.04
CA ASP A 103 2.20 14.65 -6.15
C ASP A 103 3.54 14.65 -6.92
N PHE A 104 3.65 13.89 -8.02
CA PHE A 104 4.84 13.80 -8.86
C PHE A 104 5.09 15.08 -9.64
N PHE A 105 4.07 15.62 -10.33
CA PHE A 105 4.22 16.86 -11.10
C PHE A 105 4.40 18.08 -10.18
N ASP A 106 3.78 18.09 -8.99
CA ASP A 106 4.00 19.13 -7.98
C ASP A 106 5.46 19.20 -7.54
N GLN A 107 6.12 18.05 -7.39
CA GLN A 107 7.52 17.97 -6.98
C GLN A 107 8.51 18.08 -8.15
N ASN A 108 8.07 17.78 -9.38
CA ASN A 108 8.94 17.65 -10.56
C ASN A 108 8.32 18.36 -11.79
N PRO A 109 8.26 19.70 -11.81
CA PRO A 109 7.50 20.46 -12.82
C PRO A 109 8.03 20.33 -14.26
N THR A 110 9.30 19.97 -14.44
CA THR A 110 9.92 19.80 -15.77
C THR A 110 9.96 18.35 -16.24
N SER A 111 9.34 17.43 -15.50
CA SER A 111 9.34 16.00 -15.82
C SER A 111 8.23 15.62 -16.79
N GLN A 112 8.35 14.44 -17.38
CA GLN A 112 7.38 13.84 -18.27
C GLN A 112 6.95 12.48 -17.73
N LEU A 113 5.68 12.15 -17.89
CA LEU A 113 5.09 10.88 -17.43
C LEU A 113 4.24 10.25 -18.54
N GLY A 114 4.46 8.97 -18.80
CA GLY A 114 3.63 8.14 -19.67
C GLY A 114 3.01 6.99 -18.90
N ILE A 115 1.80 6.57 -19.26
CA ILE A 115 1.08 5.47 -18.60
C ILE A 115 0.90 4.31 -19.58
N ILE A 116 1.25 3.12 -19.12
CA ILE A 116 1.08 1.85 -19.83
C ILE A 116 0.30 0.90 -18.93
N THR A 117 -0.65 0.16 -19.49
CA THR A 117 -1.34 -0.92 -18.80
C THR A 117 -0.97 -2.27 -19.39
N THR A 118 -0.84 -3.29 -18.55
CA THR A 118 -0.61 -4.67 -18.99
C THR A 118 -1.82 -5.54 -18.71
N SER A 119 -2.39 -6.16 -19.74
CA SER A 119 -3.48 -7.14 -19.63
C SER A 119 -3.40 -8.13 -20.79
N ASP A 120 -3.90 -9.35 -20.58
CA ASP A 120 -4.00 -10.36 -21.64
C ASP A 120 -2.71 -10.58 -22.44
N THR A 121 -1.56 -10.63 -21.73
CA THR A 121 -0.21 -10.75 -22.30
C THR A 121 0.23 -9.60 -23.22
N LYS A 122 -0.50 -8.49 -23.22
CA LYS A 122 -0.24 -7.30 -24.04
C LYS A 122 0.01 -6.09 -23.16
N ALA A 123 0.84 -5.18 -23.66
CA ALA A 123 1.02 -3.85 -23.10
C ALA A 123 0.29 -2.84 -23.98
N LYS A 124 -0.57 -2.02 -23.39
CA LYS A 124 -1.28 -0.93 -24.05
C LYS A 124 -0.79 0.40 -23.48
N ARG A 125 -0.20 1.23 -24.34
CA ARG A 125 0.13 2.62 -23.99
C ARG A 125 -1.17 3.42 -23.91
N ILE A 126 -1.49 3.90 -22.71
CA ILE A 126 -2.68 4.70 -22.46
C ILE A 126 -2.40 6.16 -22.78
N THR A 127 -1.20 6.63 -22.40
CA THR A 127 -0.78 8.01 -22.66
C THR A 127 0.64 8.03 -23.20
N GLU A 128 0.90 8.97 -24.10
CA GLU A 128 2.27 9.30 -24.49
C GLU A 128 3.05 9.86 -23.29
N LEU A 129 4.37 9.85 -23.41
CA LEU A 129 5.24 10.53 -22.47
C LEU A 129 5.06 12.04 -22.62
N SER A 130 4.39 12.68 -21.67
CA SER A 130 4.15 14.13 -21.72
C SER A 130 4.25 14.78 -20.33
N GLY A 131 4.49 16.09 -20.32
CA GLY A 131 4.49 16.90 -19.09
C GLY A 131 3.15 17.58 -18.79
N GLU A 132 2.11 17.34 -19.61
CA GLU A 132 0.80 17.95 -19.43
C GLU A 132 -0.07 17.05 -18.54
N PHE A 133 -0.76 17.68 -17.58
CA PHE A 133 -1.72 16.99 -16.73
C PHE A 133 -2.86 16.43 -17.59
N LEU A 134 -3.12 15.13 -17.50
CA LEU A 134 -4.06 14.35 -18.34
C LEU A 134 -5.55 14.68 -18.12
N THR A 135 -5.88 15.91 -17.71
CA THR A 135 -7.24 16.39 -17.48
C THR A 135 -8.04 16.47 -18.79
N LYS A 136 -7.38 16.56 -19.94
CA LYS A 136 -8.05 16.48 -21.25
C LYS A 136 -8.24 15.02 -21.64
N ARG A 137 -9.48 14.54 -21.54
CA ARG A 137 -9.92 13.28 -22.16
C ARG A 137 -9.64 13.35 -23.65
N THR A 138 -8.50 12.84 -24.10
CA THR A 138 -8.29 12.58 -25.52
C THR A 138 -9.28 11.48 -25.90
N PRO A 139 -10.20 11.69 -26.85
CA PRO A 139 -11.09 10.63 -27.29
C PRO A 139 -10.21 9.52 -27.88
N ILE A 140 -10.32 8.31 -27.34
CA ILE A 140 -9.76 7.13 -27.97
C ILE A 140 -10.53 6.97 -29.28
N GLY A 141 -9.86 7.22 -30.40
CA GLY A 141 -10.42 7.05 -31.73
C GLY A 141 -10.95 5.63 -31.90
N THR A 142 -12.16 5.54 -32.46
CA THR A 142 -12.80 4.34 -32.99
C THR A 142 -11.95 3.66 -34.06
#